data_AF-A0A4Q3VIK1-F1
#
_entry.id   AF-A0A4Q3VIK1-F1
#
_cell.length_a   1.000
_cell.length_b   1.000
_cell.length_c   1.000
_cell.angle_alpha   90.00
_cell.angle_beta   90.00
_cell.angle_gamma   90.00
#
_symmetry.space_group_name_H-M   'P 1'
#
loop_
_entity.id
_entity.type
_entity.pdbx_description
1 polymer ?
#
loop_
_entity_poly.entity_id
_entity_poly.type
_entity_poly.pdbx_seq_one_letter_code
_entity_poly.pdbx_strand_id
1 'polypeptide(L)'
;MTYKISSNCLLFTFFTTSLLMLQPAFSQSGWRETDQWLKKNTRYFGEKAVFVVLKDGKPVHKKILDDRGSVKKRMDKRKGITSWNENTILPIASASKWLSAALVMTFVDEGKLRLSDTVGFYLPVLSANGKGRITIADCLSHLTGTGSRISENSKYGKMSSMDECIRYIGDKPMHSPPGASFYYGSDGLQIAAAVIEEY
;
A
#
# COMPACT_ATOMS: atom_id res chain seq x y z
N MET A 1 -37.48 70.65 -7.56
CA MET A 1 -37.58 69.31 -8.18
C MET A 1 -37.36 68.28 -7.09
N THR A 2 -38.41 67.57 -6.69
CA THR A 2 -38.39 66.67 -5.52
C THR A 2 -38.12 65.25 -5.99
N TYR A 3 -36.95 64.69 -5.68
CA TYR A 3 -36.56 63.34 -6.03
C TYR A 3 -37.33 62.33 -5.16
N LYS A 4 -38.23 61.54 -5.77
CA LYS A 4 -38.91 60.40 -5.12
C LYS A 4 -37.91 59.24 -5.00
N ILE A 5 -37.46 58.95 -3.78
CA ILE A 5 -36.67 57.75 -3.49
C ILE A 5 -37.60 56.53 -3.63
N SER A 6 -37.44 55.76 -4.70
CA SER A 6 -38.25 54.56 -4.92
C SER A 6 -37.80 53.43 -3.99
N SER A 7 -38.76 52.82 -3.29
CA SER A 7 -38.60 51.70 -2.34
C SER A 7 -38.22 50.35 -3.00
N ASN A 8 -37.45 50.37 -4.09
CA ASN A 8 -37.01 49.18 -4.80
C ASN A 8 -35.72 48.57 -4.22
N CYS A 9 -34.97 49.36 -3.42
CA CYS A 9 -33.67 48.94 -2.90
C CYS A 9 -33.79 47.93 -1.74
N LEU A 10 -34.89 47.97 -0.98
CA LEU A 10 -35.15 47.08 0.17
C LEU A 10 -35.60 45.67 -0.24
N LEU A 11 -36.31 45.55 -1.37
CA LEU A 11 -36.73 44.23 -1.89
C LEU A 11 -35.55 43.45 -2.46
N PHE A 12 -34.63 44.14 -3.15
CA PHE A 12 -33.45 43.51 -3.76
C PHE A 12 -32.46 43.00 -2.72
N THR A 13 -32.25 43.75 -1.63
CA THR A 13 -31.39 43.29 -0.53
C THR A 13 -31.96 42.06 0.18
N PHE A 14 -33.27 42.00 0.39
CA PHE A 14 -33.94 40.81 0.97
C PHE A 14 -33.81 39.55 0.10
N PHE A 15 -33.88 39.71 -1.23
CA PHE A 15 -33.74 38.58 -2.15
C PHE A 15 -32.30 38.04 -2.17
N THR A 16 -31.31 38.94 -2.13
CA THR A 16 -29.88 38.55 -2.09
C THR A 16 -29.46 37.90 -0.77
N THR A 17 -30.00 38.35 0.38
CA THR A 17 -29.72 37.72 1.67
C THR A 17 -30.39 36.34 1.80
N SER A 18 -31.57 36.15 1.19
CA SER A 18 -32.23 34.85 1.12
C SER A 18 -31.45 33.83 0.27
N LEU A 19 -30.83 34.25 -0.84
CA LEU A 19 -30.00 33.36 -1.67
C LEU A 19 -28.70 32.90 -0.98
N LEU A 20 -28.14 33.68 -0.05
CA LEU A 20 -26.98 33.28 0.76
C LEU A 20 -27.32 32.18 1.78
N MET A 21 -28.58 32.05 2.20
CA MET A 21 -29.05 30.95 3.06
C MET A 21 -29.27 29.65 2.28
N LEU A 22 -29.32 29.71 0.95
CA LEU A 22 -29.50 28.57 0.03
C LEU A 22 -28.17 28.04 -0.52
N GLN A 23 -27.05 28.36 0.12
CA GLN A 23 -25.81 27.67 -0.23
C GLN A 23 -25.95 26.19 0.15
N PRO A 24 -25.67 25.25 -0.77
CA PRO A 24 -25.61 23.84 -0.42
C PRO A 24 -24.53 23.71 0.67
N ALA A 25 -24.97 23.43 1.89
CA ALA A 25 -24.06 23.04 2.96
C ALA A 25 -23.45 21.72 2.53
N PHE A 26 -22.23 21.77 1.98
CA PHE A 26 -21.42 20.57 1.85
C PHE A 26 -21.35 19.96 3.25
N SER A 27 -21.93 18.78 3.39
CA SER A 27 -21.81 17.98 4.60
C SER A 27 -20.32 17.92 4.92
N GLN A 28 -19.90 18.54 6.03
CA GLN A 28 -18.59 18.27 6.59
C GLN A 28 -18.55 16.77 6.79
N SER A 29 -17.62 16.08 6.15
CA SER A 29 -17.40 14.66 6.35
C SER A 29 -17.24 14.43 7.86
N GLY A 30 -18.29 13.92 8.49
CA GLY A 30 -18.38 13.81 9.94
C GLY A 30 -17.53 12.63 10.39
N TRP A 31 -16.24 12.85 10.61
CA TRP A 31 -15.32 11.79 11.08
C TRP A 31 -15.50 11.43 12.55
N ARG A 32 -16.46 12.04 13.25
CA ARG A 32 -16.64 11.88 14.71
C ARG A 32 -16.86 10.41 15.09
N GLU A 33 -17.72 9.71 14.38
CA GLU A 33 -18.01 8.29 14.65
C GLU A 33 -16.79 7.42 14.37
N THR A 34 -16.09 7.67 13.26
CA THR A 34 -14.84 6.98 12.89
C THR A 34 -13.75 7.20 13.94
N ASP A 35 -13.55 8.44 14.38
CA ASP A 35 -12.58 8.80 15.41
C ASP A 35 -12.89 8.15 16.75
N GLN A 36 -14.18 8.14 17.13
CA GLN A 36 -14.64 7.48 18.36
C GLN A 36 -14.44 5.96 18.28
N TRP A 37 -14.78 5.36 17.14
CA TRP A 37 -14.55 3.95 16.89
C TRP A 37 -13.07 3.62 16.94
N LEU A 38 -12.22 4.38 16.26
CA LEU A 38 -10.78 4.16 16.22
C LEU A 38 -10.20 4.25 17.63
N LYS A 39 -10.55 5.31 18.39
CA LYS A 39 -10.14 5.48 19.79
C LYS A 39 -10.55 4.31 20.66
N LYS A 40 -11.81 3.86 20.58
CA LYS A 40 -12.33 2.71 21.34
C LYS A 40 -11.61 1.40 21.01
N ASN A 41 -11.11 1.27 19.79
CA ASN A 41 -10.51 0.04 19.27
C ASN A 41 -8.97 0.07 19.15
N THR A 42 -8.31 1.17 19.55
CA THR A 42 -6.84 1.34 19.44
C THR A 42 -6.04 0.19 20.03
N ARG A 43 -6.53 -0.44 21.10
CA ARG A 43 -5.94 -1.63 21.73
C ARG A 43 -5.68 -2.79 20.78
N TYR A 44 -6.54 -2.98 19.75
CA TYR A 44 -6.36 -4.03 18.74
C TYR A 44 -5.20 -3.74 17.78
N PHE A 45 -4.75 -2.50 17.73
CA PHE A 45 -3.61 -2.04 16.94
C PHE A 45 -2.34 -1.88 17.80
N GLY A 46 -2.34 -2.39 19.04
CA GLY A 46 -1.20 -2.26 19.95
C GLY A 46 -1.12 -0.89 20.62
N GLU A 47 -2.28 -0.27 20.87
CA GLU A 47 -2.45 1.06 21.49
C GLU A 47 -1.95 2.23 20.63
N LYS A 48 -1.54 1.97 19.38
CA LYS A 48 -1.10 2.98 18.43
C LYS A 48 -1.73 2.77 17.06
N ALA A 49 -2.14 3.85 16.42
CA ALA A 49 -2.71 3.81 15.07
C ALA A 49 -2.46 5.13 14.33
N VAL A 50 -2.19 5.03 13.03
CA VAL A 50 -2.26 6.16 12.09
C VAL A 50 -3.34 5.83 11.09
N PHE A 51 -4.32 6.73 10.95
CA PHE A 51 -5.41 6.60 10.00
C PHE A 51 -5.46 7.84 9.12
N VAL A 52 -5.40 7.65 7.81
CA VAL A 52 -5.42 8.72 6.82
C VAL A 52 -6.40 8.35 5.73
N VAL A 53 -7.29 9.29 5.38
CA VAL A 53 -8.17 9.16 4.21
C VAL A 53 -7.77 10.22 3.20
N LEU A 54 -7.56 9.78 1.96
CA LEU A 54 -7.27 10.65 0.83
C LEU A 54 -8.48 10.74 -0.08
N LYS A 55 -8.71 11.92 -0.64
CA LYS A 55 -9.64 12.17 -1.74
C LYS A 55 -8.90 13.00 -2.78
N ASP A 56 -8.90 12.55 -4.03
CA ASP A 56 -8.22 13.24 -5.14
C ASP A 56 -6.74 13.54 -4.84
N GLY A 57 -6.05 12.56 -4.24
CA GLY A 57 -4.64 12.66 -3.83
C GLY A 57 -4.38 13.55 -2.60
N LYS A 58 -5.41 14.19 -2.04
CA LYS A 58 -5.28 15.10 -0.89
C LYS A 58 -5.82 14.46 0.38
N PRO A 59 -5.10 14.56 1.52
CA PRO A 59 -5.64 14.10 2.80
C PRO A 59 -6.90 14.90 3.18
N VAL A 60 -8.03 14.22 3.35
CA VAL A 60 -9.29 14.81 3.85
C VAL A 60 -9.56 14.46 5.30
N HIS A 61 -8.80 13.50 5.85
CA HIS A 61 -8.80 13.16 7.26
C HIS A 61 -7.48 12.54 7.66
N LYS A 62 -7.01 12.90 8.86
CA LYS A 62 -5.83 12.32 9.50
C LYS A 62 -6.13 12.16 10.98
N LYS A 63 -5.83 10.98 11.51
CA LYS A 63 -5.90 10.67 12.93
C LYS A 63 -4.68 9.90 13.36
N ILE A 64 -3.99 10.38 14.38
CA ILE A 64 -2.91 9.67 15.04
C ILE A 64 -3.37 9.38 16.46
N LEU A 65 -3.31 8.11 16.83
CA LEU A 65 -3.54 7.63 18.17
C LEU A 65 -2.24 7.01 18.66
N ASP A 66 -1.81 7.47 19.82
CA ASP A 66 -0.65 6.98 20.52
C ASP A 66 -1.02 6.95 22.00
N ASP A 67 -1.90 6.01 22.33
CA ASP A 67 -2.27 5.81 23.72
C ASP A 67 -1.09 5.11 24.39
N ARG A 68 -0.58 5.69 25.49
CA ARG A 68 0.51 5.10 26.29
C ARG A 68 -0.01 3.94 27.14
N GLY A 69 -0.94 3.16 26.58
CA GLY A 69 -1.50 1.97 27.20
C GLY A 69 -0.42 0.91 27.45
N SER A 70 -0.71 0.03 28.39
CA SER A 70 0.16 -0.94 29.08
C SER A 70 0.88 -1.98 28.20
N VAL A 71 0.95 -1.79 26.89
CA VAL A 71 1.53 -2.75 25.94
C VAL A 71 3.05 -2.76 26.06
N LYS A 72 3.53 -3.92 26.48
CA LYS A 72 4.93 -4.30 26.69
C LYS A 72 5.86 -3.70 25.65
N LYS A 73 6.71 -2.79 26.13
CA LYS A 73 8.10 -2.50 25.68
C LYS A 73 8.67 -3.63 24.81
N ARG A 74 8.60 -3.57 23.47
CA ARG A 74 9.40 -4.52 22.66
C ARG A 74 9.86 -4.07 21.27
N MET A 75 9.16 -3.17 20.56
CA MET A 75 9.67 -2.59 19.29
C MET A 75 10.04 -1.11 19.39
N ASP A 76 9.16 -0.24 19.87
CA ASP A 76 9.35 1.22 19.85
C ASP A 76 10.61 1.69 20.60
N LYS A 77 10.93 1.05 21.73
CA LYS A 77 12.10 1.40 22.53
C LYS A 77 13.44 1.07 21.83
N ARG A 78 13.45 0.14 20.86
CA ARG A 78 14.68 -0.22 20.12
C ARG A 78 15.07 0.82 19.07
N LYS A 79 14.15 1.70 18.66
CA LYS A 79 14.39 2.75 17.66
C LYS A 79 14.26 4.18 18.22
N GLY A 80 14.15 4.34 19.54
CA GLY A 80 14.02 5.66 20.17
C GLY A 80 12.68 6.37 19.89
N ILE A 81 11.68 5.66 19.38
CA ILE A 81 10.36 6.26 19.09
C ILE A 81 9.56 6.30 20.41
N THR A 82 9.48 7.48 21.01
CA THR A 82 8.78 7.72 22.28
C THR A 82 7.33 8.13 22.09
N SER A 83 7.00 8.67 20.91
CA SER A 83 5.64 8.98 20.49
C SER A 83 5.50 8.97 18.97
N TRP A 84 4.32 8.61 18.46
CA TRP A 84 4.01 8.67 17.03
C TRP A 84 3.48 10.05 16.66
N ASN A 85 3.96 10.56 15.53
CA ASN A 85 3.53 11.81 14.91
C ASN A 85 3.53 11.65 13.38
N GLU A 86 3.15 12.69 12.66
CA GLU A 86 3.04 12.67 11.18
C GLU A 86 4.35 12.33 10.46
N ASN A 87 5.50 12.50 11.12
CA ASN A 87 6.83 12.25 10.56
C ASN A 87 7.43 10.91 11.02
N THR A 88 6.67 10.09 11.76
CA THR A 88 7.16 8.82 12.27
C THR A 88 7.29 7.78 11.16
N ILE A 89 8.51 7.29 10.93
CA ILE A 89 8.79 6.25 9.92
C ILE A 89 8.49 4.88 10.51
N LEU A 90 7.54 4.16 9.91
CA LEU A 90 7.09 2.84 10.34
C LEU A 90 7.31 1.78 9.26
N PRO A 91 7.75 0.56 9.60
CA PRO A 91 7.77 -0.55 8.66
C PRO A 91 6.33 -0.98 8.32
N ILE A 92 5.98 -0.98 7.04
CA ILE A 92 4.62 -1.33 6.57
C ILE A 92 4.51 -2.80 6.10
N ALA A 93 5.60 -3.57 6.22
CA ALA A 93 5.67 -5.00 5.91
C ALA A 93 5.06 -5.34 4.53
N SER A 94 4.13 -6.31 4.47
CA SER A 94 3.51 -6.75 3.22
C SER A 94 2.71 -5.67 2.49
N ALA A 95 2.35 -4.56 3.14
CA ALA A 95 1.73 -3.44 2.45
C ALA A 95 2.66 -2.77 1.44
N SER A 96 3.98 -3.06 1.45
CA SER A 96 4.91 -2.59 0.41
C SER A 96 4.78 -3.31 -0.94
N LYS A 97 4.12 -4.48 -1.01
CA LYS A 97 4.14 -5.33 -2.22
C LYS A 97 3.54 -4.66 -3.45
N TRP A 98 2.51 -3.83 -3.28
CA TRP A 98 1.90 -3.12 -4.41
C TRP A 98 2.88 -2.13 -5.05
N LEU A 99 3.81 -1.56 -4.29
CA LEU A 99 4.84 -0.68 -4.81
C LEU A 99 5.85 -1.47 -5.67
N SER A 100 6.23 -2.67 -5.24
CA SER A 100 7.06 -3.57 -6.05
C SER A 100 6.35 -3.99 -7.33
N ALA A 101 5.06 -4.31 -7.26
CA ALA A 101 4.27 -4.63 -8.44
C ALA A 101 4.17 -3.43 -9.40
N ALA A 102 3.93 -2.21 -8.87
CA ALA A 102 3.92 -0.99 -9.66
C ALA A 102 5.25 -0.76 -10.38
N LEU A 103 6.39 -0.98 -9.68
CA LEU A 103 7.71 -0.89 -10.30
C LEU A 103 7.86 -1.87 -11.47
N VAL A 104 7.47 -3.13 -11.31
CA VAL A 104 7.51 -4.11 -12.40
C VAL A 104 6.59 -3.69 -13.56
N MET A 105 5.40 -3.17 -13.25
CA MET A 105 4.47 -2.68 -14.27
C MET A 105 5.02 -1.48 -15.05
N THR A 106 5.85 -0.62 -14.48
CA THR A 106 6.55 0.43 -15.25
C THR A 106 7.40 -0.14 -16.39
N PHE A 107 8.10 -1.27 -16.16
CA PHE A 107 8.88 -1.93 -17.22
C PHE A 107 7.97 -2.56 -18.28
N VAL A 108 6.75 -2.97 -17.88
CA VAL A 108 5.73 -3.45 -18.81
C VAL A 108 5.20 -2.31 -19.67
N ASP A 109 4.89 -1.17 -19.06
CA ASP A 109 4.39 0.02 -19.75
C ASP A 109 5.44 0.60 -20.72
N GLU A 110 6.72 0.50 -20.35
CA GLU A 110 7.85 0.86 -21.23
C GLU A 110 8.12 -0.16 -22.36
N GLY A 111 7.38 -1.28 -22.40
CA GLY A 111 7.55 -2.33 -23.40
C GLY A 111 8.83 -3.14 -23.25
N LYS A 112 9.57 -2.99 -22.14
CA LYS A 112 10.79 -3.75 -21.84
C LYS A 112 10.45 -5.18 -21.43
N LEU A 113 9.39 -5.35 -20.64
CA LEU A 113 8.96 -6.63 -20.08
C LEU A 113 7.51 -6.93 -20.49
N ARG A 114 7.12 -8.20 -20.64
CA ARG A 114 5.71 -8.57 -20.77
C ARG A 114 5.31 -9.48 -19.62
N LEU A 115 4.06 -9.35 -19.16
CA LEU A 115 3.52 -10.21 -18.10
C LEU A 115 3.55 -11.71 -18.46
N SER A 116 3.48 -12.04 -19.75
CA SER A 116 3.54 -13.41 -20.27
C SER A 116 4.97 -13.93 -20.45
N ASP A 117 5.99 -13.10 -20.28
CA ASP A 117 7.37 -13.56 -20.45
C ASP A 117 7.72 -14.55 -19.35
N THR A 118 8.50 -15.56 -19.74
CA THR A 118 8.95 -16.60 -18.82
C THR A 118 10.24 -16.17 -18.14
N VAL A 119 10.32 -16.38 -16.83
CA VAL A 119 11.47 -15.96 -16.02
C VAL A 119 12.76 -16.68 -16.41
N GLY A 120 12.63 -17.86 -17.03
CA GLY A 120 13.75 -18.67 -17.45
C GLY A 120 14.62 -18.08 -18.57
N PHE A 121 14.08 -17.13 -19.33
CA PHE A 121 14.85 -16.37 -20.32
C PHE A 121 15.87 -15.44 -19.64
N TYR A 122 15.45 -14.78 -18.56
CA TYR A 122 16.24 -13.81 -17.81
C TYR A 122 17.12 -14.47 -16.74
N LEU A 123 16.61 -15.54 -16.12
CA LEU A 123 17.23 -16.22 -14.97
C LEU A 123 17.50 -17.70 -15.32
N PRO A 124 18.58 -18.02 -16.05
CA PRO A 124 18.89 -19.39 -16.49
C PRO A 124 18.96 -20.42 -15.36
N VAL A 125 19.35 -20.01 -14.16
CA VAL A 125 19.38 -20.86 -12.96
C VAL A 125 17.98 -21.42 -12.61
N LEU A 126 16.91 -20.67 -12.87
CA LEU A 126 15.54 -21.16 -12.67
C LEU A 126 15.16 -22.16 -13.76
N SER A 127 15.58 -21.96 -15.00
CA SER A 127 15.40 -22.94 -16.09
C SER A 127 16.09 -24.26 -15.78
N ALA A 128 17.35 -24.21 -15.33
CA ALA A 128 18.12 -25.39 -14.94
C ALA A 128 17.45 -26.20 -13.82
N ASN A 129 16.66 -25.54 -12.96
CA ASN A 129 15.95 -26.14 -11.84
C ASN A 129 14.44 -26.39 -12.12
N GLY A 130 14.04 -26.45 -13.40
CA GLY A 130 12.67 -26.77 -13.81
C GLY A 130 11.63 -25.69 -13.54
N LYS A 131 12.07 -24.46 -13.25
CA LYS A 131 11.24 -23.29 -12.88
C LYS A 131 11.16 -22.24 -13.99
N GLY A 132 11.85 -22.46 -15.10
CA GLY A 132 11.96 -21.48 -16.18
C GLY A 132 10.62 -21.07 -16.82
N ARG A 133 9.56 -21.88 -16.70
CA ARG A 133 8.23 -21.60 -17.26
C ARG A 133 7.34 -20.70 -16.40
N ILE A 134 7.77 -20.33 -15.19
CA ILE A 134 7.06 -19.33 -14.37
C ILE A 134 7.02 -18.03 -15.17
N THR A 135 5.86 -17.38 -15.24
CA THR A 135 5.70 -16.09 -15.91
C THR A 135 5.84 -14.93 -14.92
N ILE A 136 6.07 -13.72 -15.43
CA ILE A 136 6.01 -12.49 -14.62
C ILE A 136 4.62 -12.32 -13.97
N ALA A 137 3.55 -12.67 -14.69
CA ALA A 137 2.20 -12.68 -14.13
C ALA A 137 2.09 -13.64 -12.92
N ASP A 138 2.64 -14.86 -13.02
CA ASP A 138 2.63 -15.83 -11.91
C ASP A 138 3.38 -15.29 -10.69
N CYS A 139 4.50 -14.59 -10.93
CA CYS A 139 5.29 -13.94 -9.89
C CYS A 139 4.48 -12.88 -9.13
N LEU A 140 3.80 -11.98 -9.85
CA LEU A 140 3.03 -10.89 -9.25
C LEU A 140 1.71 -11.34 -8.60
N SER A 141 1.21 -12.53 -8.95
CA SER A 141 -0.07 -13.08 -8.49
C SER A 141 0.05 -14.22 -7.46
N HIS A 142 1.27 -14.53 -7.01
CA HIS A 142 1.56 -15.64 -6.07
C HIS A 142 1.21 -17.04 -6.62
N LEU A 143 1.31 -17.22 -7.94
CA LEU A 143 1.01 -18.47 -8.65
C LEU A 143 2.27 -19.18 -9.17
N THR A 144 3.43 -18.91 -8.57
CA THR A 144 4.71 -19.50 -9.01
C THR A 144 4.77 -21.02 -8.90
N GLY A 145 3.97 -21.62 -8.02
CA GLY A 145 4.01 -23.05 -7.72
C GLY A 145 5.21 -23.51 -6.88
N THR A 146 6.04 -22.58 -6.38
CA THR A 146 7.23 -22.88 -5.55
C THR A 146 6.91 -23.19 -4.08
N GLY A 147 5.62 -23.17 -3.70
CA GLY A 147 5.20 -23.35 -2.32
C GLY A 147 5.67 -22.21 -1.40
N SER A 148 5.75 -20.98 -1.90
CA SER A 148 6.21 -19.80 -1.15
C SER A 148 5.41 -19.57 0.14
N ARG A 149 6.10 -19.21 1.25
CA ARG A 149 5.46 -18.93 2.54
C ARG A 149 6.02 -17.67 3.17
N ILE A 150 5.16 -16.88 3.83
CA ILE A 150 5.56 -15.67 4.57
C ILE A 150 6.67 -15.93 5.59
N SER A 151 6.69 -17.12 6.22
CA SER A 151 7.72 -17.51 7.20
C SER A 151 9.14 -17.43 6.64
N GLU A 152 9.30 -17.54 5.33
CA GLU A 152 10.59 -17.48 4.64
C GLU A 152 11.10 -16.04 4.45
N ASN A 153 10.27 -15.01 4.66
CA ASN A 153 10.68 -13.61 4.48
C ASN A 153 11.89 -13.20 5.33
N SER A 154 12.01 -13.81 6.52
CA SER A 154 13.15 -13.58 7.40
C SER A 154 14.47 -14.16 6.88
N LYS A 155 14.42 -15.11 5.94
CA LYS A 155 15.59 -15.65 5.25
C LYS A 155 16.08 -14.69 4.17
N TYR A 156 15.17 -14.18 3.32
CA TYR A 156 15.51 -13.21 2.28
C TYR A 156 16.21 -11.98 2.86
N GLY A 157 15.74 -11.46 3.99
CA GLY A 157 16.39 -10.32 4.66
C GLY A 157 17.77 -10.59 5.27
N LYS A 158 18.25 -11.84 5.24
CA LYS A 158 19.60 -12.24 5.69
C LYS A 158 20.52 -12.63 4.54
N MET A 159 19.99 -12.80 3.34
CA MET A 159 20.77 -13.12 2.15
C MET A 159 21.56 -11.90 1.72
N SER A 160 22.75 -12.15 1.19
CA SER A 160 23.75 -11.14 0.85
C SER A 160 23.58 -10.53 -0.54
N SER A 161 22.82 -11.19 -1.42
CA SER A 161 22.63 -10.79 -2.82
C SER A 161 21.34 -11.33 -3.42
N MET A 162 20.89 -10.72 -4.52
CA MET A 162 19.76 -11.23 -5.31
C MET A 162 20.06 -12.61 -5.90
N ASP A 163 21.29 -12.84 -6.37
CA ASP A 163 21.81 -14.13 -6.80
C ASP A 163 21.57 -15.26 -5.78
N GLU A 164 21.87 -14.99 -4.51
CA GLU A 164 21.64 -15.94 -3.43
C GLU A 164 20.15 -16.25 -3.24
N CYS A 165 19.28 -15.22 -3.32
CA CYS A 165 17.83 -15.40 -3.29
C CYS A 165 17.34 -16.29 -4.43
N ILE A 166 17.80 -16.05 -5.66
CA ILE A 166 17.35 -16.81 -6.83
C ILE A 166 17.87 -18.24 -6.81
N ARG A 167 19.11 -18.49 -6.36
CA ARG A 167 19.62 -19.86 -6.14
C ARG A 167 18.77 -20.60 -5.09
N TYR A 168 18.50 -19.96 -3.95
CA TYR A 168 17.63 -20.54 -2.93
C TYR A 168 16.25 -20.92 -3.47
N ILE A 169 15.62 -20.04 -4.26
CA ILE A 169 14.33 -20.33 -4.90
C ILE A 169 14.48 -21.44 -5.95
N GLY A 170 15.58 -21.43 -6.71
CA GLY A 170 15.97 -22.46 -7.67
C GLY A 170 16.00 -23.85 -7.03
N ASP A 171 16.56 -23.99 -5.84
CA ASP A 171 16.71 -25.28 -5.17
C ASP A 171 15.41 -25.82 -4.53
N LYS A 172 14.36 -25.00 -4.44
CA LYS A 172 13.06 -25.44 -3.88
C LYS A 172 12.38 -26.46 -4.80
N PRO A 173 11.65 -27.45 -4.26
CA PRO A 173 10.78 -28.29 -5.09
C PRO A 173 9.63 -27.47 -5.68
N MET A 174 9.11 -27.89 -6.83
CA MET A 174 7.81 -27.42 -7.32
C MET A 174 6.70 -28.15 -6.55
N HIS A 175 5.74 -27.40 -6.02
CA HIS A 175 4.55 -27.91 -5.34
C HIS A 175 3.34 -28.03 -6.28
N SER A 176 3.32 -27.24 -7.35
CA SER A 176 2.32 -27.30 -8.42
C SER A 176 2.92 -26.75 -9.72
N PRO A 177 2.29 -26.98 -10.88
CA PRO A 177 2.61 -26.20 -12.07
C PRO A 177 2.45 -24.69 -11.81
N PRO A 178 3.21 -23.82 -12.50
CA PRO A 178 2.94 -22.38 -12.50
C PRO A 178 1.50 -22.08 -12.92
N GLY A 179 0.88 -21.06 -12.33
CA GLY A 179 -0.51 -20.68 -12.58
C GLY A 179 -1.56 -21.52 -11.84
N ALA A 180 -1.20 -22.69 -11.30
CA ALA A 180 -2.19 -23.66 -10.80
C ALA A 180 -2.64 -23.43 -9.35
N SER A 181 -1.75 -22.98 -8.47
CA SER A 181 -2.02 -22.89 -7.03
C SER A 181 -1.47 -21.61 -6.42
N PHE A 182 -2.29 -20.98 -5.57
CA PHE A 182 -1.94 -19.76 -4.85
C PHE A 182 -1.15 -20.07 -3.58
N TYR A 183 0.08 -19.55 -3.50
CA TYR A 183 0.95 -19.64 -2.33
C TYR A 183 1.45 -18.25 -1.94
N TYR A 184 0.78 -17.63 -0.96
CA TYR A 184 1.15 -16.30 -0.50
C TYR A 184 2.49 -16.29 0.23
N GLY A 185 3.47 -15.63 -0.39
CA GLY A 185 4.83 -15.47 0.11
C GLY A 185 5.60 -14.47 -0.74
N SER A 186 6.93 -14.54 -0.74
CA SER A 186 7.77 -13.53 -1.40
C SER A 186 8.57 -14.06 -2.60
N ASP A 187 8.54 -15.37 -2.89
CA ASP A 187 9.36 -15.95 -3.98
C ASP A 187 9.09 -15.25 -5.31
N GLY A 188 7.82 -15.12 -5.70
CA GLY A 188 7.44 -14.46 -6.95
C GLY A 188 7.95 -13.02 -7.05
N LEU A 189 7.91 -12.26 -5.95
CA LEU A 189 8.43 -10.89 -5.92
C LEU A 189 9.95 -10.83 -5.97
N GLN A 190 10.67 -11.78 -5.34
CA GLN A 190 12.14 -11.87 -5.48
C GLN A 190 12.52 -12.21 -6.92
N ILE A 191 11.82 -13.16 -7.55
CA ILE A 191 12.04 -13.51 -8.95
C ILE A 191 11.77 -12.30 -9.86
N ALA A 192 10.63 -11.62 -9.71
CA ALA A 192 10.31 -10.46 -10.54
C ALA A 192 11.30 -9.30 -10.33
N ALA A 193 11.79 -9.09 -9.10
CA ALA A 193 12.84 -8.12 -8.81
C ALA A 193 14.15 -8.48 -9.54
N ALA A 194 14.59 -9.73 -9.48
CA ALA A 194 15.78 -10.18 -10.19
C ALA A 194 15.64 -10.02 -11.72
N VAL A 195 14.46 -10.29 -12.30
CA VAL A 195 14.24 -10.08 -13.74
C VAL A 195 14.40 -8.61 -14.13
N ILE A 196 13.89 -7.67 -13.35
CA ILE A 196 14.01 -6.25 -13.69
C ILE A 196 15.42 -5.68 -13.41
N GLU A 197 16.27 -6.37 -12.64
CA GLU A 197 17.69 -6.04 -12.46
C GLU A 197 18.56 -6.39 -13.69
N GLU A 198 18.03 -7.16 -14.66
CA GLU A 198 18.75 -7.52 -15.91
C GLU A 198 18.70 -6.42 -16.99
N TYR A 199 18.06 -5.27 -16.71
CA TYR A 199 17.96 -4.11 -17.62
C TYR A 199 18.85 -2.96 -17.14
#